data_AF-A0AAJ0WUZ5-F1
#
_entry.id   AF-A0AAJ0WUZ5-F1
#
_cell.length_a   1.000
_cell.length_b   1.000
_cell.length_c   1.000
_cell.angle_alpha   90.00
_cell.angle_beta   90.00
_cell.angle_gamma   90.00
#
_symmetry.space_group_name_H-M   'P 1'
#
loop_
_entity.id
_entity.type
_entity.pdbx_description
1 polymer ?
#
loop_
_entity_poly.entity_id
_entity_poly.type
_entity_poly.pdbx_seq_one_letter_code
_entity_poly.pdbx_strand_id
1 'polypeptide(L)'
;MLVELHCHSNYSQRIKVRVEGINSPAEIMKHAKRLGVGAVAITDHDVFKAHKVAGASAKKYGVLHIPSEEIDTSEGHVLAIGISEWIKPHMDVRETIDQIHSQGAIAIAAHPFDINDDGIKEGARFCDAMEIFNCLNLDRIANIKGRKFAQKNEIPGVAGSDAHMLEMMGCGLNQIDADDVDGIMNAIKKGKAGIATSKYIPISVIREWSLLRLKASYDQIVDYIENNYSWPKKPVSKKLLSLVNHNSGSVENIFKLITYISLATAVSYSAIRSNNIFE
;
A
#
# COMPACT_ATOMS: atom_id res chain seq x y z
N MET A 1 -18.21 -2.84 -11.92
CA MET A 1 -18.06 -3.27 -10.52
C MET A 1 -17.10 -2.34 -9.75
N LEU A 2 -17.10 -2.44 -8.41
CA LEU A 2 -16.09 -1.79 -7.56
C LEU A 2 -14.86 -2.70 -7.44
N VAL A 3 -13.67 -2.13 -7.56
CA VAL A 3 -12.39 -2.84 -7.57
C VAL A 3 -11.41 -2.21 -6.57
N GLU A 4 -10.90 -3.02 -5.65
CA GLU A 4 -9.74 -2.69 -4.80
C GLU A 4 -8.47 -3.15 -5.52
N LEU A 5 -7.55 -2.21 -5.78
CA LEU A 5 -6.33 -2.49 -6.54
C LEU A 5 -5.07 -2.59 -5.66
N HIS A 6 -5.13 -2.15 -4.41
CA HIS A 6 -3.95 -2.08 -3.55
C HIS A 6 -4.32 -2.35 -2.09
N CYS A 7 -4.07 -3.58 -1.64
CA CYS A 7 -4.20 -3.94 -0.23
C CYS A 7 -3.27 -5.09 0.16
N HIS A 8 -2.95 -5.13 1.45
CA HIS A 8 -1.93 -6.00 2.04
C HIS A 8 -2.54 -6.98 3.03
N SER A 9 -2.07 -8.22 2.97
CA SER A 9 -2.42 -9.29 3.89
C SER A 9 -1.28 -9.57 4.88
N ASN A 10 -1.52 -10.50 5.81
CA ASN A 10 -0.50 -10.96 6.75
C ASN A 10 0.66 -11.76 6.11
N TYR A 11 0.65 -11.88 4.78
CA TYR A 11 1.75 -12.43 4.01
C TYR A 11 2.82 -11.38 3.68
N SER A 12 2.44 -10.09 3.62
CA SER A 12 3.34 -8.95 3.49
C SER A 12 4.24 -8.82 4.73
N GLN A 13 5.56 -8.82 4.53
CA GLN A 13 6.54 -8.79 5.62
C GLN A 13 7.72 -7.86 5.34
N ARG A 14 8.21 -7.16 6.38
CA ARG A 14 9.43 -6.35 6.33
C ARG A 14 10.52 -6.84 7.28
N ILE A 15 11.73 -6.30 7.15
CA ILE A 15 12.90 -6.75 7.95
C ILE A 15 12.80 -6.31 9.41
N LYS A 16 12.45 -5.04 9.66
CA LYS A 16 12.51 -4.44 11.01
C LYS A 16 11.22 -4.61 11.80
N VAL A 17 10.09 -4.33 11.17
CA VAL A 17 8.74 -4.57 11.73
C VAL A 17 8.11 -5.61 10.83
N ARG A 18 8.21 -6.88 11.25
CA ARG A 18 7.94 -8.02 10.38
C ARG A 18 6.52 -8.03 9.85
N VAL A 19 5.54 -7.85 10.71
CA VAL A 19 4.14 -7.87 10.29
C VAL A 19 3.80 -6.53 9.67
N GLU A 20 3.29 -6.56 8.44
CA GLU A 20 2.85 -5.37 7.72
C GLU A 20 1.32 -5.34 7.56
N GLY A 21 0.75 -6.31 6.87
CA GLY A 21 -0.69 -6.55 6.88
C GLY A 21 -1.14 -7.35 8.10
N ILE A 22 -2.31 -7.03 8.64
CA ILE A 22 -2.85 -7.69 9.85
C ILE A 22 -3.71 -8.90 9.49
N ASN A 23 -4.48 -8.80 8.41
CA ASN A 23 -5.54 -9.75 8.10
C ASN A 23 -5.12 -10.78 7.07
N SER A 24 -5.69 -11.98 7.18
CA SER A 24 -5.47 -13.04 6.19
C SER A 24 -6.17 -12.72 4.86
N PRO A 25 -5.70 -13.29 3.73
CA PRO A 25 -6.38 -13.15 2.44
C PRO A 25 -7.87 -13.55 2.48
N ALA A 26 -8.22 -14.54 3.30
CA ALA A 26 -9.60 -15.00 3.46
C ALA A 26 -10.48 -13.96 4.18
N GLU A 27 -9.94 -13.25 5.18
CA GLU A 27 -10.64 -12.16 5.87
C GLU A 27 -10.83 -10.95 4.98
N ILE A 28 -9.82 -10.61 4.17
CA ILE A 28 -9.88 -9.55 3.16
C ILE A 28 -11.01 -9.83 2.17
N MET A 29 -11.05 -11.03 1.56
CA MET A 29 -12.10 -11.41 0.61
C MET A 29 -13.51 -11.39 1.24
N LYS A 30 -13.63 -11.86 2.49
CA LYS A 30 -14.90 -11.77 3.24
C LYS A 30 -15.31 -10.32 3.48
N HIS A 31 -14.35 -9.45 3.79
CA HIS A 31 -14.60 -8.04 4.02
C HIS A 31 -14.99 -7.31 2.73
N ALA A 32 -14.31 -7.58 1.62
CA ALA A 32 -14.65 -7.08 0.29
C ALA A 32 -16.12 -7.34 -0.07
N LYS A 33 -16.61 -8.56 0.17
CA LYS A 33 -18.02 -8.90 -0.04
C LYS A 33 -18.96 -8.02 0.79
N ARG A 34 -18.63 -7.74 2.05
CA ARG A 34 -19.43 -6.88 2.94
C ARG A 34 -19.45 -5.42 2.45
N LEU A 35 -18.37 -4.95 1.84
CA LEU A 35 -18.27 -3.62 1.25
C LEU A 35 -18.93 -3.50 -0.13
N GLY A 36 -19.39 -4.61 -0.73
CA GLY A 36 -19.89 -4.63 -2.10
C GLY A 36 -18.79 -4.50 -3.16
N VAL A 37 -17.53 -4.78 -2.80
CA VAL A 37 -16.40 -4.83 -3.73
C VAL A 37 -16.51 -6.10 -4.59
N GLY A 38 -16.45 -5.93 -5.90
CA GLY A 38 -16.60 -7.00 -6.88
C GLY A 38 -15.29 -7.72 -7.21
N ALA A 39 -14.15 -7.01 -7.15
CA ALA A 39 -12.83 -7.59 -7.37
C ALA A 39 -11.76 -7.01 -6.43
N VAL A 40 -10.78 -7.82 -6.06
CA VAL A 40 -9.68 -7.44 -5.16
C VAL A 40 -8.35 -7.94 -5.69
N ALA A 41 -7.39 -7.02 -5.81
CA ALA A 41 -5.97 -7.31 -5.89
C ALA A 41 -5.36 -7.24 -4.49
N ILE A 42 -4.87 -8.38 -3.99
CA ILE A 42 -4.02 -8.42 -2.78
C ILE A 42 -2.59 -8.32 -3.29
N THR A 43 -1.88 -7.27 -2.90
CA THR A 43 -0.57 -6.85 -3.42
C THR A 43 0.47 -6.90 -2.32
N ASP A 44 0.63 -8.07 -1.67
CA ASP A 44 1.65 -8.23 -0.61
C ASP A 44 3.06 -7.93 -1.15
N HIS A 45 3.91 -7.24 -0.37
CA HIS A 45 5.28 -6.90 -0.74
C HIS A 45 6.11 -8.15 -1.04
N ASP A 46 6.63 -8.24 -2.27
CA ASP A 46 7.55 -9.28 -2.77
C ASP A 46 7.09 -10.74 -2.49
N VAL A 47 5.78 -10.94 -2.33
CA VAL A 47 5.19 -12.22 -1.95
C VAL A 47 3.96 -12.55 -2.80
N PHE A 48 4.13 -13.47 -3.75
CA PHE A 48 3.00 -13.93 -4.58
C PHE A 48 2.19 -15.11 -3.97
N LYS A 49 2.69 -15.77 -2.91
CA LYS A 49 2.09 -17.01 -2.39
C LYS A 49 0.68 -16.83 -1.80
N ALA A 50 0.30 -15.60 -1.41
CA ALA A 50 -1.04 -15.26 -0.91
C ALA A 50 -2.15 -15.50 -1.96
N HIS A 51 -1.80 -15.43 -3.25
CA HIS A 51 -2.71 -15.62 -4.37
C HIS A 51 -3.54 -16.92 -4.26
N LYS A 52 -2.94 -18.03 -3.81
CA LYS A 52 -3.63 -19.33 -3.68
C LYS A 52 -4.75 -19.28 -2.63
N VAL A 53 -4.50 -18.66 -1.47
CA VAL A 53 -5.46 -18.55 -0.37
C VAL A 53 -6.58 -17.59 -0.74
N ALA A 54 -6.22 -16.47 -1.37
CA ALA A 54 -7.13 -15.48 -1.89
C ALA A 54 -8.08 -16.07 -2.95
N GLY A 55 -7.55 -16.80 -3.94
CA GLY A 55 -8.34 -17.44 -4.99
C GLY A 55 -9.33 -18.48 -4.49
N ALA A 56 -8.95 -19.28 -3.48
CA ALA A 56 -9.87 -20.23 -2.84
C ALA A 56 -11.02 -19.50 -2.10
N SER A 57 -10.71 -18.38 -1.44
CA SER A 57 -11.69 -17.58 -0.70
C SER A 57 -12.60 -16.75 -1.60
N ALA A 58 -12.10 -16.27 -2.73
CA ALA A 58 -12.83 -15.51 -3.74
C ALA A 58 -14.10 -16.25 -4.22
N LYS A 59 -13.95 -17.53 -4.58
CA LYS A 59 -15.08 -18.39 -4.99
C LYS A 59 -16.15 -18.50 -3.89
N LYS A 60 -15.72 -18.62 -2.63
CA LYS A 60 -16.62 -18.74 -1.48
C LYS A 60 -17.47 -17.48 -1.25
N TYR A 61 -16.90 -16.30 -1.48
CA TYR A 61 -17.56 -15.03 -1.19
C TYR A 61 -18.15 -14.34 -2.41
N GLY A 62 -17.93 -14.87 -3.63
CA GLY A 62 -18.38 -14.26 -4.87
C GLY A 62 -17.72 -12.90 -5.10
N VAL A 63 -16.41 -12.84 -4.86
CA VAL A 63 -15.55 -11.69 -5.12
C VAL A 63 -14.46 -12.19 -6.07
N LEU A 64 -14.22 -11.48 -7.17
CA LEU A 64 -13.17 -11.83 -8.12
C LEU A 64 -11.79 -11.58 -7.48
N HIS A 65 -10.92 -12.57 -7.50
CA HIS A 65 -9.52 -12.40 -7.09
C HIS A 65 -8.67 -12.02 -8.30
N ILE A 66 -7.90 -10.95 -8.16
CA ILE A 66 -6.91 -10.52 -9.15
C ILE A 66 -5.52 -10.96 -8.65
N PRO A 67 -4.86 -11.93 -9.28
CA PRO A 67 -3.48 -12.29 -8.96
C PRO A 67 -2.57 -11.07 -9.02
N SER A 68 -1.94 -10.69 -7.91
CA SER A 68 -1.15 -9.46 -7.86
C SER A 68 -0.02 -9.53 -6.84
N GLU A 69 0.92 -8.59 -6.93
CA GLU A 69 2.07 -8.41 -6.05
C GLU A 69 2.46 -6.92 -6.06
N GLU A 70 2.92 -6.38 -4.93
CA GLU A 70 3.66 -5.11 -4.91
C GLU A 70 5.15 -5.43 -4.88
N ILE A 71 5.89 -4.94 -5.86
CA ILE A 71 7.29 -5.27 -6.06
C ILE A 71 8.16 -4.10 -5.64
N ASP A 72 9.07 -4.34 -4.71
CA ASP A 72 10.07 -3.38 -4.28
C ASP A 72 11.19 -3.30 -5.36
N THR A 73 11.08 -2.39 -6.33
CA THR A 73 12.13 -2.18 -7.34
C THR A 73 13.34 -1.45 -6.76
N SER A 74 14.38 -1.20 -7.57
CA SER A 74 15.52 -0.38 -7.17
C SER A 74 15.18 1.10 -6.93
N GLU A 75 14.04 1.59 -7.44
CA GLU A 75 13.63 3.00 -7.34
C GLU A 75 12.39 3.22 -6.47
N GLY A 76 11.62 2.17 -6.16
CA GLY A 76 10.35 2.27 -5.45
C GLY A 76 9.37 1.17 -5.85
N HIS A 77 8.10 1.31 -5.48
CA HIS A 77 7.13 0.23 -5.61
C HIS A 77 6.35 0.27 -6.94
N VAL A 78 6.10 -0.92 -7.48
CA VAL A 78 5.24 -1.16 -8.65
C VAL A 78 4.24 -2.26 -8.30
N LEU A 79 2.94 -2.01 -8.55
CA LEU A 79 1.92 -3.05 -8.48
C LEU A 79 1.93 -3.83 -9.79
N ALA A 80 2.12 -5.14 -9.68
CA ALA A 80 1.96 -6.08 -10.76
C ALA A 80 0.55 -6.67 -10.68
N ILE A 81 -0.33 -6.31 -11.61
CA ILE A 81 -1.74 -6.71 -11.60
C ILE A 81 -2.01 -7.71 -12.71
N GLY A 82 -2.49 -8.90 -12.34
CA GLY A 82 -2.82 -9.99 -13.24
C GLY A 82 -1.68 -10.98 -13.51
N ILE A 83 -0.64 -11.02 -12.68
CA ILE A 83 0.52 -11.91 -12.88
C ILE A 83 0.19 -13.38 -12.59
N SER A 84 0.94 -14.30 -13.18
CA SER A 84 0.80 -15.75 -12.99
C SER A 84 1.91 -16.35 -12.12
N GLU A 85 3.05 -15.68 -12.03
CA GLU A 85 4.25 -16.12 -11.33
C GLU A 85 4.90 -14.95 -10.57
N TRP A 86 5.59 -15.28 -9.48
CA TRP A 86 6.34 -14.34 -8.65
C TRP A 86 7.42 -13.62 -9.46
N ILE A 87 7.57 -12.31 -9.24
CA ILE A 87 8.59 -11.50 -9.89
C ILE A 87 9.69 -11.17 -8.87
N LYS A 88 10.94 -11.27 -9.32
CA LYS A 88 12.10 -11.00 -8.46
C LYS A 88 12.14 -9.52 -8.06
N PRO A 89 12.31 -9.18 -6.77
CA PRO A 89 12.41 -7.79 -6.34
C PRO A 89 13.79 -7.18 -6.57
N HIS A 90 13.87 -5.88 -6.37
CA HIS A 90 15.05 -5.02 -6.43
C HIS A 90 15.72 -4.96 -7.81
N MET A 91 14.95 -5.22 -8.88
CA MET A 91 15.37 -5.00 -10.25
C MET A 91 15.15 -3.53 -10.66
N ASP A 92 15.70 -3.16 -11.81
CA ASP A 92 15.38 -1.87 -12.45
C ASP A 92 13.87 -1.77 -12.71
N VAL A 93 13.33 -0.55 -12.65
CA VAL A 93 11.89 -0.32 -12.85
C VAL A 93 11.42 -0.84 -14.21
N ARG A 94 12.19 -0.59 -15.28
CA ARG A 94 11.80 -1.03 -16.63
C ARG A 94 11.92 -2.54 -16.77
N GLU A 95 12.97 -3.14 -16.20
CA GLU A 95 13.11 -4.59 -16.19
C GLU A 95 11.93 -5.25 -15.43
N THR A 96 11.52 -4.67 -14.32
CA THR A 96 10.34 -5.12 -13.56
C THR A 96 9.07 -5.03 -14.42
N ILE A 97 8.86 -3.90 -15.10
CA ILE A 97 7.71 -3.70 -15.99
C ILE A 97 7.73 -4.70 -17.15
N ASP A 98 8.88 -4.95 -17.76
CA ASP A 98 9.03 -5.94 -18.84
C ASP A 98 8.67 -7.36 -18.35
N GLN A 99 9.08 -7.72 -17.13
CA GLN A 99 8.69 -9.00 -16.51
C GLN A 99 7.19 -9.10 -16.28
N ILE A 100 6.55 -8.03 -15.81
CA ILE A 100 5.09 -7.95 -15.64
C ILE A 100 4.40 -8.15 -17.01
N HIS A 101 4.81 -7.40 -18.02
CA HIS A 101 4.23 -7.45 -19.36
C HIS A 101 4.45 -8.80 -20.05
N SER A 102 5.56 -9.48 -19.79
CA SER A 102 5.83 -10.82 -20.33
C SER A 102 4.80 -11.87 -19.91
N GLN A 103 4.10 -11.63 -18.79
CA GLN A 103 3.02 -12.47 -18.28
C GLN A 103 1.62 -12.04 -18.78
N GLY A 104 1.53 -11.01 -19.63
CA GLY A 104 0.25 -10.42 -20.07
C GLY A 104 -0.43 -9.55 -19.00
N ALA A 105 0.26 -9.27 -17.89
CA ALA A 105 -0.20 -8.44 -16.79
C ALA A 105 0.06 -6.94 -17.05
N ILE A 106 -0.36 -6.08 -16.12
CA ILE A 106 -0.14 -4.63 -16.19
C ILE A 106 0.62 -4.10 -14.98
N ALA A 107 1.42 -3.05 -15.21
CA ALA A 107 2.16 -2.36 -14.18
C ALA A 107 1.43 -1.08 -13.77
N ILE A 108 1.22 -0.89 -12.46
CA ILE A 108 0.69 0.36 -11.88
C ILE A 108 1.74 0.94 -10.95
N ALA A 109 2.12 2.20 -11.14
CA ALA A 109 3.00 2.88 -10.19
C ALA A 109 2.28 3.10 -8.85
N ALA A 110 2.75 2.45 -7.78
CA ALA A 110 2.23 2.63 -6.42
C ALA A 110 2.73 3.96 -5.84
N HIS A 111 1.80 4.74 -5.26
CA HIS A 111 2.03 6.00 -4.56
C HIS A 111 3.31 6.77 -5.02
N PRO A 112 3.42 7.16 -6.30
CA PRO A 112 4.70 7.47 -6.95
C PRO A 112 5.42 8.72 -6.43
N PHE A 113 4.75 9.53 -5.61
CA PHE A 113 5.28 10.76 -5.02
C PHE A 113 5.08 10.80 -3.50
N ASP A 114 4.98 9.63 -2.86
CA ASP A 114 4.85 9.52 -1.41
C ASP A 114 6.03 10.21 -0.70
N ILE A 115 5.83 10.52 0.58
CA ILE A 115 6.80 11.26 1.37
C ILE A 115 7.96 10.39 1.89
N ASN A 116 7.76 9.07 1.99
CA ASN A 116 8.80 8.15 2.45
C ASN A 116 9.81 7.83 1.34
N ASP A 117 9.55 8.32 0.12
CA ASP A 117 10.41 8.14 -1.06
C ASP A 117 10.39 6.69 -1.58
N ASP A 118 9.30 5.98 -1.33
CA ASP A 118 9.06 4.60 -1.76
C ASP A 118 8.41 4.54 -3.16
N GLY A 119 8.03 5.68 -3.75
CA GLY A 119 7.46 5.79 -5.10
C GLY A 119 8.48 6.02 -6.22
N ILE A 120 8.21 5.47 -7.40
CA ILE A 120 9.10 5.52 -8.58
C ILE A 120 9.13 6.87 -9.33
N LYS A 121 8.37 7.89 -8.89
CA LYS A 121 8.35 9.26 -9.45
C LYS A 121 8.24 9.31 -10.98
N GLU A 122 9.28 9.77 -11.68
CA GLU A 122 9.34 9.87 -13.14
C GLU A 122 9.27 8.50 -13.83
N GLY A 123 9.68 7.43 -13.14
CA GLY A 123 9.54 6.05 -13.61
C GLY A 123 8.09 5.64 -13.86
N ALA A 124 7.11 6.34 -13.26
CA ALA A 124 5.69 6.09 -13.49
C ALA A 124 5.27 6.27 -14.97
N ARG A 125 6.08 6.95 -15.80
CA ARG A 125 5.86 7.10 -17.25
C ARG A 125 6.01 5.80 -18.03
N PHE A 126 6.62 4.79 -17.43
CA PHE A 126 6.79 3.47 -18.05
C PHE A 126 5.67 2.49 -17.68
N CYS A 127 4.86 2.82 -16.68
CA CYS A 127 3.74 2.00 -16.23
C CYS A 127 2.50 2.18 -17.12
N ASP A 128 1.60 1.19 -17.10
CA ASP A 128 0.30 1.26 -17.80
C ASP A 128 -0.67 2.23 -17.12
N ALA A 129 -0.53 2.41 -15.81
CA ALA A 129 -1.30 3.33 -14.98
C ALA A 129 -0.50 3.76 -13.75
N MET A 130 -1.06 4.68 -12.97
CA MET A 130 -0.49 5.07 -11.68
C MET A 130 -1.56 5.40 -10.65
N GLU A 131 -1.23 5.22 -9.37
CA GLU A 131 -2.05 5.75 -8.30
C GLU A 131 -2.01 7.27 -8.31
N ILE A 132 -3.13 7.87 -8.70
CA ILE A 132 -3.35 9.33 -8.59
C ILE A 132 -3.98 9.69 -7.24
N PHE A 133 -4.44 8.69 -6.49
CA PHE A 133 -4.87 8.82 -5.11
C PHE A 133 -4.54 7.56 -4.32
N ASN A 134 -3.50 7.63 -3.49
CA ASN A 134 -3.25 6.62 -2.47
C ASN A 134 -3.81 7.13 -1.12
N CYS A 135 -4.60 6.30 -0.43
CA CYS A 135 -5.32 6.70 0.78
C CYS A 135 -4.42 6.82 2.02
N LEU A 136 -3.25 6.16 2.03
CA LEU A 136 -2.31 6.13 3.14
C LEU A 136 -1.30 7.30 3.10
N ASN A 137 -1.22 8.01 1.97
CA ASN A 137 -0.42 9.24 1.86
C ASN A 137 -0.78 10.27 2.94
N LEU A 138 0.21 10.62 3.77
CA LEU A 138 0.04 11.47 4.95
C LEU A 138 -0.06 12.97 4.60
N ASP A 139 0.69 13.42 3.61
CA ASP A 139 0.95 14.86 3.38
C ASP A 139 -0.05 15.55 2.45
N ARG A 140 -0.99 14.80 1.84
CA ARG A 140 -1.94 15.18 0.78
C ARG A 140 -1.31 15.73 -0.52
N ILE A 141 -0.11 16.30 -0.41
CA ILE A 141 0.69 16.89 -1.48
C ILE A 141 1.12 15.81 -2.47
N ALA A 142 1.46 14.60 -2.00
CA ALA A 142 1.79 13.45 -2.85
C ALA A 142 0.69 13.17 -3.88
N ASN A 143 -0.58 13.10 -3.44
CA ASN A 143 -1.73 12.88 -4.34
C ASN A 143 -2.01 14.08 -5.27
N ILE A 144 -1.64 15.31 -4.88
CA ILE A 144 -1.73 16.48 -5.77
C ILE A 144 -0.67 16.38 -6.87
N LYS A 145 0.58 16.03 -6.52
CA LYS A 145 1.67 15.79 -7.47
C LYS A 145 1.32 14.67 -8.43
N GLY A 146 0.85 13.53 -7.92
CA GLY A 146 0.45 12.38 -8.71
C GLY A 146 -0.59 12.72 -9.77
N ARG A 147 -1.66 13.44 -9.39
CA ARG A 147 -2.69 13.89 -10.35
C ARG A 147 -2.13 14.81 -11.43
N LYS A 148 -1.33 15.82 -11.06
CA LYS A 148 -0.71 16.74 -12.02
C LYS A 148 0.23 16.01 -12.97
N PHE A 149 1.02 15.08 -12.45
CA PHE A 149 1.95 14.28 -13.22
C PHE A 149 1.24 13.36 -14.21
N ALA A 150 0.21 12.64 -13.76
CA ALA A 150 -0.61 11.79 -14.60
C ALA A 150 -1.26 12.59 -15.74
N GLN A 151 -1.85 13.75 -15.43
CA GLN A 151 -2.46 14.62 -16.43
C GLN A 151 -1.44 15.14 -17.46
N LYS A 152 -0.27 15.59 -17.00
CA LYS A 152 0.79 16.12 -17.87
C LYS A 152 1.35 15.07 -18.84
N ASN A 153 1.40 13.81 -18.40
CA ASN A 153 1.99 12.71 -19.16
C ASN A 153 0.95 11.77 -19.79
N GLU A 154 -0.34 12.10 -19.69
CA GLU A 154 -1.46 11.30 -20.22
C GLU A 154 -1.49 9.85 -19.70
N ILE A 155 -1.09 9.65 -18.43
CA ILE A 155 -1.03 8.33 -17.79
C ILE A 155 -2.40 8.03 -17.16
N PRO A 156 -3.01 6.85 -17.42
CA PRO A 156 -4.21 6.41 -16.73
C PRO A 156 -4.07 6.45 -15.21
N GLY A 157 -5.08 7.00 -14.52
CA GLY A 157 -5.09 7.14 -13.07
C GLY A 157 -6.01 6.15 -12.38
N VAL A 158 -5.55 5.57 -11.28
CA VAL A 158 -6.35 4.74 -10.36
C VAL A 158 -6.26 5.26 -8.92
N ALA A 159 -7.13 4.76 -8.05
CA ALA A 159 -7.03 4.93 -6.60
C ALA A 159 -6.63 3.60 -5.94
N GLY A 160 -5.88 3.69 -4.84
CA GLY A 160 -5.52 2.53 -4.02
C GLY A 160 -5.70 2.84 -2.54
N SER A 161 -6.27 1.89 -1.80
CA SER A 161 -6.43 2.05 -0.37
C SER A 161 -5.11 1.90 0.39
N ASP A 162 -4.19 1.09 -0.16
CA ASP A 162 -2.95 0.67 0.51
C ASP A 162 -3.27 0.09 1.91
N ALA A 163 -4.35 -0.68 1.92
CA ALA A 163 -4.99 -1.13 3.15
C ALA A 163 -4.19 -2.27 3.77
N HIS A 164 -3.68 -2.02 4.97
CA HIS A 164 -2.97 -3.01 5.77
C HIS A 164 -3.80 -3.60 6.91
N MET A 165 -5.02 -3.09 7.09
CA MET A 165 -6.05 -3.64 7.96
C MET A 165 -7.42 -3.47 7.30
N LEU A 166 -8.41 -4.29 7.68
CA LEU A 166 -9.73 -4.27 7.06
C LEU A 166 -10.39 -2.88 7.12
N GLU A 167 -10.18 -2.13 8.19
CA GLU A 167 -10.73 -0.79 8.44
C GLU A 167 -10.24 0.26 7.43
N MET A 168 -9.14 -0.01 6.72
CA MET A 168 -8.61 0.85 5.66
C MET A 168 -9.21 0.51 4.28
N MET A 169 -9.67 -0.73 4.10
CA MET A 169 -10.20 -1.21 2.82
C MET A 169 -11.45 -0.42 2.43
N GLY A 170 -11.59 -0.10 1.15
CA GLY A 170 -12.74 0.67 0.64
C GLY A 170 -12.53 2.18 0.62
N CYS A 171 -11.43 2.69 1.17
CA CYS A 171 -11.09 4.11 1.09
C CYS A 171 -10.67 4.57 -0.33
N GLY A 172 -10.11 3.66 -1.13
CA GLY A 172 -9.59 3.92 -2.48
C GLY A 172 -10.09 2.90 -3.50
N LEU A 173 -11.37 2.95 -3.85
CA LEU A 173 -12.00 2.02 -4.79
C LEU A 173 -12.13 2.61 -6.18
N ASN A 174 -12.04 1.72 -7.17
CA ASN A 174 -12.20 2.05 -8.59
C ASN A 174 -13.53 1.49 -9.10
N GLN A 175 -14.27 2.28 -9.87
CA GLN A 175 -15.44 1.83 -10.63
C GLN A 175 -14.97 1.43 -12.03
N ILE A 176 -15.05 0.13 -12.35
CA ILE A 176 -14.58 -0.43 -13.61
C ILE A 176 -15.69 -1.27 -14.24
N ASP A 177 -16.01 -1.01 -15.50
CA ASP A 177 -17.01 -1.78 -16.26
C ASP A 177 -16.36 -2.99 -16.94
N ALA A 178 -16.30 -4.09 -16.19
CA ALA A 178 -15.75 -5.38 -16.59
C ALA A 178 -16.27 -6.47 -15.63
N ASP A 179 -16.23 -7.73 -16.07
CA ASP A 179 -16.70 -8.91 -15.31
C ASP A 179 -15.59 -9.91 -14.98
N ASP A 180 -14.40 -9.74 -15.55
CA ASP A 180 -13.23 -10.61 -15.39
C ASP A 180 -11.92 -9.80 -15.25
N VAL A 181 -10.81 -10.51 -14.97
CA VAL A 181 -9.50 -9.89 -14.72
C VAL A 181 -8.98 -9.20 -15.98
N ASP A 182 -9.11 -9.82 -17.14
CA ASP A 182 -8.63 -9.27 -18.41
C ASP A 182 -9.38 -7.99 -18.80
N GLY A 183 -10.71 -7.97 -18.59
CA GLY A 183 -11.54 -6.79 -18.78
C GLY A 183 -11.13 -5.65 -17.85
N ILE A 184 -10.86 -5.95 -16.58
CA ILE A 184 -10.37 -4.97 -15.60
C ILE A 184 -9.04 -4.37 -16.05
N MET A 185 -8.05 -5.21 -16.39
CA MET A 185 -6.74 -4.75 -16.86
C MET A 185 -6.86 -3.88 -18.12
N ASN A 186 -7.64 -4.34 -19.11
CA ASN A 186 -7.86 -3.60 -20.35
C ASN A 186 -8.57 -2.25 -20.13
N ALA A 187 -9.50 -2.17 -19.18
CA ALA A 187 -10.17 -0.93 -18.83
C ALA A 187 -9.20 0.06 -18.17
N ILE A 188 -8.32 -0.41 -17.27
CA ILE A 188 -7.27 0.41 -16.65
C ILE A 188 -6.33 0.99 -17.71
N LYS A 189 -5.76 0.13 -18.58
CA LYS A 189 -4.86 0.57 -19.67
C LYS A 189 -5.48 1.63 -20.59
N LYS A 190 -6.79 1.55 -20.81
CA LYS A 190 -7.53 2.49 -21.67
C LYS A 190 -8.00 3.76 -20.94
N GLY A 191 -7.63 3.94 -19.68
CA GLY A 191 -8.07 5.08 -18.87
C GLY A 191 -9.58 5.07 -18.55
N LYS A 192 -10.21 3.88 -18.55
CA LYS A 192 -11.64 3.70 -18.27
C LYS A 192 -11.94 3.30 -16.83
N ALA A 193 -10.95 3.35 -15.93
CA ALA A 193 -11.16 3.18 -14.51
C ALA A 193 -11.62 4.51 -13.88
N GLY A 194 -12.86 4.58 -13.40
CA GLY A 194 -13.33 5.70 -12.61
C GLY A 194 -12.92 5.56 -11.14
N ILE A 195 -12.76 6.68 -10.42
CA ILE A 195 -12.53 6.64 -8.97
C ILE A 195 -13.89 6.69 -8.25
N ALA A 196 -14.24 5.61 -7.55
CA ALA A 196 -15.48 5.52 -6.79
C ALA A 196 -15.33 6.12 -5.38
N THR A 197 -14.18 5.89 -4.74
CA THR A 197 -13.85 6.46 -3.43
C THR A 197 -12.40 6.94 -3.40
N SER A 198 -12.16 8.07 -2.72
CA SER A 198 -10.84 8.68 -2.53
C SER A 198 -10.76 9.37 -1.17
N LYS A 199 -10.83 8.56 -0.11
CA LYS A 199 -10.80 9.02 1.29
C LYS A 199 -9.44 8.74 1.90
N TYR A 200 -8.87 9.71 2.62
CA TYR A 200 -7.67 9.46 3.41
C TYR A 200 -7.98 8.53 4.58
N ILE A 201 -7.04 7.65 4.93
CA ILE A 201 -7.18 6.82 6.12
C ILE A 201 -7.20 7.70 7.38
N PRO A 202 -8.18 7.53 8.28
CA PRO A 202 -8.20 8.29 9.53
C PRO A 202 -6.93 8.02 10.35
N ILE A 203 -6.34 9.07 10.93
CA ILE A 203 -5.13 8.98 11.77
C ILE A 203 -5.30 7.97 12.92
N SER A 204 -6.52 7.85 13.47
CA SER A 204 -6.84 6.87 14.49
C SER A 204 -6.63 5.43 14.02
N VAL A 205 -6.98 5.13 12.77
CA VAL A 205 -6.82 3.82 12.13
C VAL A 205 -5.34 3.55 11.83
N ILE A 206 -4.61 4.54 11.31
CA ILE A 206 -3.14 4.44 11.10
C ILE A 206 -2.41 4.16 12.42
N ARG A 207 -2.82 4.83 13.51
CA ARG A 207 -2.27 4.61 14.86
C ARG A 207 -2.56 3.20 15.35
N GLU A 208 -3.79 2.72 15.18
CA GLU A 208 -4.19 1.38 15.58
C GLU A 208 -3.39 0.31 14.82
N TRP A 209 -3.29 0.44 13.50
CA TRP A 209 -2.45 -0.39 12.65
C TRP A 209 -0.99 -0.41 13.13
N SER A 210 -0.40 0.76 13.38
CA SER A 210 0.97 0.87 13.88
C SER A 210 1.16 0.12 15.20
N LEU A 211 0.20 0.22 16.12
CA LEU A 211 0.24 -0.50 17.40
C LEU A 211 0.11 -2.02 17.21
N LEU A 212 -0.78 -2.48 16.33
CA LEU A 212 -0.96 -3.89 16.04
C LEU A 212 0.31 -4.51 15.43
N ARG A 213 0.95 -3.83 14.47
CA ARG A 213 2.21 -4.28 13.87
C ARG A 213 3.35 -4.36 14.89
N LEU A 214 3.47 -3.35 15.75
CA LEU A 214 4.48 -3.33 16.82
C LEU A 214 4.26 -4.46 17.83
N LYS A 215 3.00 -4.74 18.20
CA LYS A 215 2.64 -5.87 19.08
C LYS A 215 2.97 -7.21 18.42
N ALA A 216 2.54 -7.40 17.18
CA ALA A 216 2.72 -8.64 16.44
C ALA A 216 4.19 -8.93 16.11
N SER A 217 5.03 -7.91 16.06
CA SER A 217 6.47 -8.01 15.77
C SER A 217 7.35 -7.79 17.01
N TYR A 218 6.80 -7.78 18.22
CA TYR A 218 7.50 -7.28 19.42
C TYR A 218 8.85 -7.94 19.64
N ASP A 219 8.89 -9.29 19.69
CA ASP A 219 10.12 -10.04 19.96
C ASP A 219 11.17 -9.83 18.87
N GLN A 220 10.74 -9.81 17.60
CA GLN A 220 11.61 -9.56 16.46
C GLN A 220 12.21 -8.15 16.49
N ILE A 221 11.43 -7.15 16.91
CA ILE A 221 11.93 -5.78 17.06
C ILE A 221 12.94 -5.73 18.22
N VAL A 222 12.71 -6.45 19.32
CA VAL A 222 13.68 -6.56 20.42
C VAL A 222 15.00 -7.14 19.91
N ASP A 223 14.96 -8.26 19.21
CA ASP A 223 16.14 -8.91 18.63
C ASP A 223 16.86 -7.98 17.65
N TYR A 224 16.12 -7.27 16.80
CA TYR A 224 16.68 -6.29 15.88
C TYR A 224 17.40 -5.17 16.63
N ILE A 225 16.79 -4.60 17.68
CA ILE A 225 17.38 -3.53 18.50
C ILE A 225 18.66 -4.04 19.19
N GLU A 226 18.66 -5.26 19.71
CA GLU A 226 19.82 -5.82 20.38
C GLU A 226 21.02 -5.97 19.45
N ASN A 227 20.78 -6.42 18.22
CA ASN A 227 21.83 -6.70 17.26
C ASN A 227 22.31 -5.48 16.47
N ASN A 228 21.47 -4.44 16.31
CA ASN A 228 21.77 -3.34 15.38
C ASN A 228 21.96 -1.97 16.03
N TYR A 229 21.50 -1.75 17.27
CA TYR A 229 21.56 -0.42 17.90
C TYR A 229 22.67 -0.33 18.94
N SER A 230 23.36 0.81 18.97
CA SER A 230 24.34 1.16 20.02
C SER A 230 23.77 2.20 20.99
N TRP A 231 24.54 2.53 22.03
CA TRP A 231 24.20 3.63 22.93
C TRP A 231 24.24 4.99 22.20
N PRO A 232 23.30 5.92 22.45
CA PRO A 232 22.18 5.84 23.40
C PRO A 232 20.88 5.26 22.79
N LYS A 233 20.87 4.95 21.50
CA LYS A 233 19.67 4.53 20.74
C LYS A 233 19.05 3.24 21.29
N LYS A 234 19.87 2.25 21.66
CA LYS A 234 19.42 0.95 22.17
C LYS A 234 18.50 1.06 23.39
N PRO A 235 18.94 1.62 24.55
CA PRO A 235 18.10 1.67 25.75
C PRO A 235 16.84 2.53 25.55
N VAL A 236 16.92 3.63 24.78
CA VAL A 236 15.77 4.48 24.44
C VAL A 236 14.74 3.70 23.63
N SER A 237 15.18 3.00 22.58
CA SER A 237 14.29 2.23 21.69
C SER A 237 13.60 1.09 22.43
N LYS A 238 14.33 0.36 23.29
CA LYS A 238 13.73 -0.69 24.14
C LYS A 238 12.70 -0.13 25.11
N LYS A 239 12.99 1.02 25.73
CA LYS A 239 12.05 1.65 26.66
C LYS A 239 10.78 2.08 25.95
N LEU A 240 10.89 2.71 24.77
CA LEU A 240 9.73 3.08 23.96
C LEU A 240 8.93 1.86 23.50
N LEU A 241 9.60 0.80 23.01
CA LEU A 241 8.93 -0.42 22.58
C LEU A 241 8.18 -1.08 23.74
N SER A 242 8.75 -1.11 24.95
CA SER A 242 8.09 -1.69 26.13
C SER A 242 6.73 -1.05 26.44
N LEU A 243 6.52 0.22 26.06
CA LEU A 243 5.24 0.91 26.23
C LEU A 243 4.11 0.25 25.41
N VAL A 244 4.43 -0.39 24.28
CA VAL A 244 3.45 -1.06 23.41
C VAL A 244 2.69 -2.18 24.16
N ASN A 245 3.33 -2.85 25.12
CA ASN A 245 2.73 -3.90 25.94
C ASN A 245 1.98 -3.36 27.17
N HIS A 246 2.26 -2.12 27.58
CA HIS A 246 1.61 -1.47 28.70
C HIS A 246 0.38 -0.69 28.22
N ASN A 247 -0.76 -1.39 28.13
CA ASN A 247 -2.08 -0.86 27.78
C ASN A 247 -2.68 0.02 28.90
N SER A 248 -1.96 1.04 29.37
CA SER A 248 -2.51 2.08 30.24
C SER A 248 -2.93 3.29 29.39
N GLY A 249 -4.07 3.92 29.70
CA GLY A 249 -4.58 5.07 28.93
C GLY A 249 -3.58 6.23 28.80
N SER A 250 -2.59 6.32 29.68
CA SER A 250 -1.48 7.27 29.60
C SER A 250 -0.56 7.03 28.40
N VAL A 251 -0.30 5.77 28.04
CA VAL A 251 0.51 5.39 26.88
C VAL A 251 -0.22 5.74 25.57
N GLU A 252 -1.53 5.56 25.54
CA GLU A 252 -2.35 5.90 24.36
C GLU A 252 -2.26 7.39 24.02
N ASN A 253 -2.21 8.27 25.02
CA ASN A 253 -2.05 9.71 24.82
C ASN A 253 -0.66 10.08 24.29
N ILE A 254 0.39 9.36 24.71
CA ILE A 254 1.75 9.54 24.19
C ILE A 254 1.82 9.12 22.71
N PHE A 255 1.27 7.97 22.36
CA PHE A 255 1.20 7.53 20.96
C PHE A 255 0.38 8.48 20.10
N LYS A 256 -0.75 8.99 20.60
CA LYS A 256 -1.53 10.05 19.93
C LYS A 256 -0.66 11.26 19.64
N LEU A 257 0.01 11.80 20.65
CA LEU A 257 0.87 12.97 20.51
C LEU A 257 1.98 12.74 19.47
N ILE A 258 2.70 11.61 19.55
CA ILE A 258 3.76 11.26 18.59
C ILE A 258 3.18 11.14 17.17
N THR A 259 2.01 10.54 17.00
CA THR A 259 1.37 10.38 15.69
C THR A 259 1.06 11.74 15.07
N TYR A 260 0.47 12.66 15.84
CA TYR A 260 0.16 14.01 15.36
C TYR A 260 1.40 14.86 15.08
N ILE A 261 2.44 14.74 15.91
CA ILE A 261 3.73 15.41 15.64
C ILE A 261 4.34 14.87 14.34
N SER A 262 4.37 13.55 14.16
CA SER A 262 4.92 12.91 12.94
C SER A 262 4.18 13.37 11.69
N LEU A 263 2.84 13.45 11.76
CA LEU A 263 2.03 13.99 10.68
C LEU A 263 2.32 15.48 10.40
N ALA A 264 2.40 16.30 11.44
CA ALA A 264 2.72 17.72 11.28
C ALA A 264 4.10 17.91 10.62
N THR A 265 5.10 17.13 11.06
CA THR A 265 6.44 17.13 10.46
C THR A 265 6.41 16.68 9.00
N ALA A 266 5.67 15.62 8.68
CA ALA A 266 5.50 15.14 7.30
C ALA A 266 4.90 16.23 6.40
N VAL A 267 3.78 16.83 6.83
CA VAL A 267 3.12 17.91 6.08
C VAL A 267 4.04 19.12 5.91
N SER A 268 4.73 19.55 6.97
CA SER A 268 5.67 20.68 6.90
C SER A 268 6.85 20.39 5.97
N TYR A 269 7.44 19.20 6.06
CA TYR A 269 8.52 18.77 5.17
C TYR A 269 8.10 18.79 3.71
N SER A 270 6.92 18.23 3.41
CA SER A 270 6.38 18.24 2.07
C SER A 270 6.11 19.65 1.58
N ALA A 271 5.48 20.51 2.38
CA ALA A 271 5.22 21.91 2.01
C ALA A 271 6.51 22.67 1.64
N ILE A 272 7.60 22.49 2.41
CA ILE A 272 8.90 23.12 2.12
C ILE A 272 9.48 22.62 0.78
N ARG A 273 9.36 21.32 0.48
CA ARG A 273 9.81 20.74 -0.79
C ARG A 273 8.86 20.95 -1.97
N SER A 274 7.73 21.62 -1.73
CA SER A 274 6.65 21.80 -2.71
C SER A 274 6.70 23.11 -3.46
N ASN A 275 7.75 23.92 -3.29
CA ASN A 275 7.81 25.27 -3.87
C ASN A 275 7.61 25.32 -5.40
N ASN A 276 7.77 24.21 -6.12
CA ASN A 276 7.53 24.11 -7.57
C ASN A 276 6.21 23.40 -7.94
N ILE A 277 5.32 23.08 -6.99
CA ILE A 277 4.05 22.38 -7.28
C ILE A 277 2.98 23.34 -7.78
N PHE A 278 3.05 24.62 -7.42
CA PHE A 278 2.04 25.63 -7.77
C PHE A 278 2.40 26.48 -8.99
N GLU A 279 3.58 26.26 -9.57
CA GLU A 279 3.95 26.71 -10.93
C GLU A 279 3.42 25.72 -11.98
#